data_AF-A0AAV1K7S1-F1
#
_entry.id   AF-A0AAV1K7S1-F1
#
_cell.length_a   1.000
_cell.length_b   1.000
_cell.length_c   1.000
_cell.angle_alpha   90.00
_cell.angle_beta   90.00
_cell.angle_gamma   90.00
#
_symmetry.space_group_name_H-M   'P 1'
#
loop_
_entity.id
_entity.type
_entity.pdbx_description
1 polymer ?
#
loop_
_entity_poly.entity_id
_entity_poly.type
_entity_poly.pdbx_seq_one_letter_code
_entity_poly.pdbx_strand_id
1 'polypeptide(L)' 'MFITLFGNKRLLMANGYSFAQTTPRHWYCSKKAKMCKARVFLSADESRVVFRDYNHNHDPPVYERTTKGYYVKISG' A
#
# COMPACT_ATOMS: atom_id res chain seq x y z
N MET A 1 1.36 -6.30 -5.35
CA MET A 1 1.39 -7.51 -4.49
C MET A 1 0.74 -7.18 -3.16
N PHE A 2 0.00 -8.10 -2.55
CA PHE A 2 -0.51 -7.89 -1.18
C PHE A 2 0.51 -8.33 -0.14
N ILE A 3 0.62 -7.55 0.93
CA ILE A 3 1.40 -7.91 2.12
C ILE A 3 0.52 -7.85 3.35
N THR A 4 0.90 -8.59 4.38
CA THR A 4 0.27 -8.54 5.70
C THR A 4 1.28 -8.01 6.70
N LEU A 5 0.95 -6.91 7.35
CA LEU A 5 1.73 -6.39 8.48
C LEU A 5 1.41 -7.16 9.76
N PHE A 6 2.27 -7.01 10.77
CA PHE A 6 1.97 -7.47 12.12
C PHE A 6 0.64 -6.87 12.61
N GLY A 7 -0.25 -7.71 13.17
CA GLY A 7 -1.61 -7.32 13.56
C GLY A 7 -2.66 -7.42 12.45
N ASN A 8 -2.46 -8.29 11.44
CA ASN A 8 -3.42 -8.65 10.39
C ASN A 8 -3.90 -7.49 9.49
N LYS A 9 -3.09 -6.42 9.38
CA LYS A 9 -3.39 -5.33 8.44
C LYS A 9 -2.88 -5.69 7.04
N ARG A 10 -3.82 -5.87 6.11
CA ARG A 10 -3.55 -6.10 4.69
C ARG A 10 -3.23 -4.79 3.97
N LEU A 11 -2.12 -4.75 3.24
CA LEU A 11 -1.72 -3.62 2.39
C LEU A 11 -1.47 -4.08 0.96
N LEU A 12 -1.66 -3.18 0.01
CA LEU A 12 -1.21 -3.34 -1.37
C LEU A 12 0.14 -2.65 -1.53
N MET A 13 1.15 -3.40 -1.97
CA MET A 13 2.44 -2.86 -2.40
C MET A 13 2.45 -2.68 -3.91
N ALA A 14 2.75 -1.45 -4.35
CA ALA A 14 2.91 -1.08 -5.75
C ALA A 14 3.90 0.07 -5.90
N ASN A 15 4.75 0.03 -6.92
CA ASN A 15 5.73 1.09 -7.22
C ASN A 15 6.66 1.49 -6.04
N GLY A 16 7.00 0.55 -5.16
CA GLY A 16 7.82 0.83 -3.96
C GLY A 16 7.06 1.48 -2.79
N TYR A 17 5.75 1.73 -2.93
CA TYR A 17 4.92 2.31 -1.89
C TYR A 17 3.85 1.32 -1.39
N SER A 18 3.33 1.61 -0.21
CA SER A 18 2.21 0.88 0.38
C SER A 18 0.91 1.67 0.30
N PHE A 19 -0.18 0.94 0.08
CA PHE A 19 -1.53 1.46 -0.03
C PHE A 19 -2.44 0.72 0.94
N ALA A 20 -3.28 1.46 1.66
CA ALA A 20 -4.30 0.92 2.55
C ALA A 20 -5.66 0.95 1.85
N GLN A 21 -6.45 -0.11 2.06
CA GLN A 21 -7.81 -0.19 1.55
C GLN A 21 -8.71 0.80 2.28
N THR A 22 -9.41 1.65 1.53
CA THR A 22 -10.40 2.59 2.09
C THR A 22 -11.83 2.14 1.78
N THR A 23 -12.02 1.52 0.61
CA THR A 23 -13.25 0.84 0.21
C THR A 23 -12.85 -0.43 -0.55
N PRO A 24 -13.76 -1.40 -0.81
CA PRO A 24 -13.39 -2.70 -1.36
C PRO A 24 -12.47 -2.66 -2.58
N ARG A 25 -12.64 -1.66 -3.46
CA ARG A 25 -11.84 -1.51 -4.69
C ARG A 25 -10.79 -0.40 -4.63
N HIS A 26 -10.82 0.47 -3.62
CA HIS A 26 -10.03 1.69 -3.60
C HIS A 26 -8.93 1.60 -2.55
N TRP A 27 -7.70 1.75 -3.02
CA TRP A 27 -6.50 1.71 -2.21
C TRP A 27 -5.80 3.05 -2.31
N TYR A 28 -5.57 3.71 -1.18
CA TYR A 28 -4.87 4.98 -1.14
C TYR A 28 -3.53 4.81 -0.45
N CYS A 29 -2.55 5.64 -0.81
CA CYS A 29 -1.25 5.61 -0.18
C CYS A 29 -1.39 5.64 1.35
N SER A 30 -0.59 4.83 2.06
CA SER A 30 -0.62 4.76 3.52
C SER A 30 -0.28 6.10 4.20
N LYS A 31 0.23 7.10 3.44
CA LYS A 31 0.44 8.49 3.87
C LYS A 31 -0.69 9.44 3.47
N LYS A 32 -1.89 8.95 3.13
CA LYS A 32 -3.06 9.79 2.83
C LYS A 32 -3.36 10.84 3.91
N ALA A 33 -3.18 10.48 5.19
CA ALA A 33 -3.33 11.40 6.31
C ALA A 33 -2.28 12.54 6.32
N LYS A 34 -1.14 12.35 5.66
CA LYS A 34 -0.11 13.38 5.37
C LYS A 34 -0.29 14.01 3.99
N MET A 35 -1.53 14.07 3.50
CA MET A 35 -1.92 14.70 2.24
C MET A 35 -1.38 14.05 0.94
N CYS A 36 -0.84 12.82 1.01
CA CYS A 36 -0.51 12.09 -0.21
C CYS A 36 -1.78 11.70 -0.98
N LYS A 37 -1.81 11.97 -2.29
CA LYS A 37 -2.99 11.74 -3.15
C LYS A 37 -2.90 10.46 -3.99
N ALA A 38 -1.74 9.80 -4.02
CA ALA A 38 -1.52 8.57 -4.76
C ALA A 38 -2.53 7.48 -4.39
N ARG A 39 -3.03 6.76 -5.40
CA ARG A 39 -4.10 5.77 -5.27
C ARG A 39 -4.07 4.72 -6.36
N VAL A 40 -4.54 3.53 -6.04
CA VAL A 40 -4.68 2.39 -6.95
C VAL A 40 -6.09 1.84 -6.79
N PHE A 41 -6.81 1.67 -7.90
CA PHE A 41 -8.12 1.02 -7.89
C PHE A 41 -8.02 -0.34 -8.58
N LEU A 42 -8.59 -1.35 -7.94
CA LEU A 42 -8.61 -2.72 -8.44
C LEU A 42 -9.99 -3.09 -9.01
N SER A 43 -10.02 -4.15 -9.80
CA SER A 43 -11.26 -4.81 -10.23
C SER A 43 -12.01 -5.37 -9.02
N ALA A 44 -13.29 -5.72 -9.20
CA ALA A 44 -14.13 -6.21 -8.11
C ALA A 44 -13.58 -7.51 -7.46
N ASP A 45 -12.91 -8.34 -8.24
CA ASP A 45 -12.22 -9.56 -7.84
C ASP A 45 -10.76 -9.33 -7.41
N GLU A 46 -10.32 -8.06 -7.35
CA GLU A 46 -8.94 -7.65 -7.04
C GLU A 46 -7.85 -8.24 -7.95
N SER A 47 -8.22 -8.82 -9.10
CA SER A 47 -7.29 -9.52 -10.01
C SER A 47 -6.48 -8.58 -10.90
N ARG A 48 -6.99 -7.37 -11.16
CA ARG A 48 -6.38 -6.40 -12.09
C ARG A 48 -6.43 -4.98 -11.55
N VAL A 49 -5.43 -4.19 -11.94
CA VAL A 49 -5.42 -2.74 -11.70
C VAL A 49 -6.27 -2.07 -12.77
N VAL A 50 -7.31 -1.35 -12.35
CA VAL A 50 -8.23 -0.61 -13.24
C VAL A 50 -7.81 0.85 -13.36
N PHE A 51 -7.22 1.40 -12.31
CA PHE A 51 -6.67 2.76 -12.28
C PHE A 51 -5.46 2.83 -11.35
N ARG A 52 -4.48 3.67 -11.70
CA ARG A 52 -3.36 4.00 -10.81
C ARG A 52 -2.91 5.43 -11.01
N ASP A 53 -2.62 6.09 -9.90
CA ASP A 53 -1.95 7.37 -9.80
C ASP A 53 -0.85 7.24 -8.76
N TYR A 54 0.40 7.32 -9.20
CA TYR A 54 1.60 7.22 -8.36
C TYR A 54 2.21 8.60 -8.08
N ASN A 55 1.42 9.67 -8.12
CA ASN A 55 1.88 11.00 -7.72
C ASN A 55 2.02 11.07 -6.19
N HIS A 56 3.22 10.70 -5.72
CA HIS A 56 3.63 10.78 -4.32
C HIS A 56 4.31 12.12 -4.04
N ASN A 57 4.07 12.66 -2.84
CA ASN A 57 4.68 13.89 -2.34
C ASN A 57 5.65 13.62 -1.18
N HIS A 58 6.15 12.39 -1.10
CA HIS A 58 7.06 11.92 -0.06
C HIS A 58 7.88 10.75 -0.60
N ASP A 59 9.01 10.47 0.04
CA ASP A 59 9.87 9.37 -0.36
C ASP A 59 9.26 7.98 -0.05
N PRO A 60 9.69 6.93 -0.76
CA PRO A 60 9.26 5.57 -0.48
C PRO A 60 9.59 5.13 0.95
N PRO A 61 8.66 4.45 1.65
CA PRO A 61 8.95 3.84 2.93
C PRO A 61 9.89 2.65 2.78
N VAL A 62 10.76 2.42 3.77
CA VAL A 62 11.59 1.22 3.83
C VAL A 62 10.87 0.14 4.62
N TYR A 63 10.72 -1.03 4.01
CA TYR A 63 10.18 -2.23 4.64
C TYR A 63 11.23 -3.32 4.71
N GLU A 64 11.38 -3.93 5.88
CA GLU A 64 12.17 -5.13 6.06
C GLU A 64 11.28 -6.34 6.32
N ARG A 65 11.68 -7.49 5.78
CA ARG A 65 10.98 -8.75 6.00
C ARG A 65 11.63 -9.48 7.17
N THR A 66 10.83 -9.79 8.18
CA THR A 66 11.27 -10.57 9.35
C THR A 66 11.45 -12.05 9.00
N THR A 67 12.17 -12.80 9.85
CA THR A 67 12.33 -14.25 9.73
C THR A 67 11.01 -15.03 9.77
N LYS A 68 9.96 -14.42 10.35
CA LYS A 68 8.60 -14.97 10.42
C LYS A 68 7.73 -14.61 9.20
N GLY A 69 8.29 -13.94 8.19
CA GLY A 69 7.60 -13.57 6.95
C GLY A 69 6.77 -12.28 6.98
N TYR A 70 6.68 -11.60 8.13
CA TYR A 70 6.01 -10.30 8.24
C TYR A 70 6.87 -9.16 7.71
N TYR A 71 6.22 -8.12 7.18
CA TYR A 71 6.86 -6.86 6.83
C TYR A 71 6.78 -5.87 7.99
N VAL A 72 7.91 -5.26 8.35
CA VAL A 72 8.01 -4.19 9.34
C VAL A 72 8.46 -2.93 8.62
N LYS A 73 7.77 -1.83 8.88
CA LYS A 73 8.16 -0.53 8.36
C LYS A 73 9.28 0.04 9.23
N ILE A 74 10.45 0.27 8.64
CA ILE A 74 11.64 0.78 9.34
C ILE A 74 11.69 2.30 9.30
N SER A 75 11.33 2.91 8.17
CA SER A 75 11.34 4.37 8.02
C SER A 75 10.32 4.86 6.98
N GLY A 76 9.95 6.14 7.09
CA GLY A 76 9.13 6.88 6.12
C GLY A 76 8.05 7.76 6.73
#